data_AF-A0A3D4DIG7-F1
#
_entry.id   AF-A0A3D4DIG7-F1
#
_cell.length_a   1.000
_cell.length_b   1.000
_cell.length_c   1.000
_cell.angle_alpha   90.00
_cell.angle_beta   90.00
_cell.angle_gamma   90.00
#
_symmetry.space_group_name_H-M   'P 1'
#
loop_
_entity.id
_entity.type
_entity.pdbx_description
1 polymer ?
#
loop_
_entity_poly.entity_id
_entity_poly.type
_entity_poly.pdbx_seq_one_letter_code
_entity_poly.pdbx_strand_id
1 'polypeptide(L)'
;MLILAGVTISALTGNSGIMTNAKKAKEDQERAQTTEALQLMFMDYNIGDKDEETISQYLESKVRSGEIDEFRFYMIDDELKMVIKKDERYFFVSRENDFYTVTEMGTELGEIIPGVTVVTRDEFYGLNDNSMKFRLNEGEASTLMFFDEINDPFNLEILGGNVTMYVTQDMSLTNTGMSRSAIDIHSGATLNLYICNNATMTVDSGYATKSGNGTSPTELSGGVGAYAGIHVPEGATLNIQGSGILKAIGGNAGDGGTCPTNKYDYGGAGGGGAGAGIGGNGGKGGDTQWSFAKDGEKGENCGEVNIYNTVTVYAYGGKGGNGGNATPTMGAGGGGGRRRISCCWNWWRRCRRRRWRYCRRWWWIL
;
A
#
# COMPACT_ATOMS: atom_id res chain seq x y z
N MET A 1 -18.75 -37.38 67.29
CA MET A 1 -17.49 -36.73 66.86
C MET A 1 -16.97 -37.48 65.64
N LEU A 2 -16.93 -36.80 64.48
CA LEU A 2 -16.19 -37.06 63.23
C LEU A 2 -16.59 -35.89 62.29
N ILE A 3 -16.05 -34.69 62.57
CA ILE A 3 -14.91 -34.02 61.91
C ILE A 3 -15.32 -33.35 60.58
N LEU A 4 -15.43 -32.03 60.70
CA LEU A 4 -15.44 -30.99 59.69
C LEU A 4 -14.03 -30.86 59.05
N ALA A 5 -13.93 -30.89 57.72
CA ALA A 5 -12.83 -30.28 56.95
C ALA A 5 -13.11 -30.24 55.44
N GLY A 6 -13.17 -29.03 54.86
CA GLY A 6 -12.85 -28.70 53.45
C GLY A 6 -13.85 -29.20 52.38
N VAL A 7 -14.09 -28.56 51.22
CA VAL A 7 -13.34 -27.54 50.48
C VAL A 7 -14.33 -26.87 49.49
N THR A 8 -14.38 -25.52 49.52
CA THR A 8 -14.65 -24.55 48.44
C THR A 8 -15.84 -24.66 47.45
N ILE A 9 -16.66 -23.59 47.46
CA ILE A 9 -17.11 -22.78 46.32
C ILE A 9 -17.11 -23.50 44.96
N SER A 10 -18.17 -24.25 44.67
CA SER A 10 -18.55 -24.60 43.30
C SER A 10 -19.57 -23.59 42.79
N ALA A 11 -19.11 -22.35 42.61
CA ALA A 11 -19.85 -21.27 41.95
C ALA A 11 -18.93 -20.62 40.92
N LEU A 12 -18.41 -21.41 39.96
CA LEU A 12 -17.41 -20.90 39.02
C LEU A 12 -17.43 -21.65 37.67
N THR A 13 -18.61 -21.98 37.13
CA THR A 13 -18.73 -22.44 35.73
C THR A 13 -19.98 -21.98 34.99
N GLY A 14 -20.87 -21.17 35.60
CA GLY A 14 -22.08 -20.65 34.95
C GLY A 14 -22.01 -19.19 34.46
N ASN A 15 -20.93 -18.45 34.75
CA ASN A 15 -20.93 -16.97 34.71
C ASN A 15 -20.24 -16.33 33.49
N SER A 16 -19.57 -17.11 32.62
CA SER A 16 -18.78 -16.54 31.52
C SER A 16 -19.63 -16.01 30.36
N GLY A 17 -20.83 -16.54 30.12
CA GLY A 17 -21.71 -16.05 29.04
C GLY A 17 -22.48 -14.77 29.40
N ILE A 18 -22.98 -14.69 30.64
CA ILE A 18 -23.83 -13.57 31.09
C ILE A 18 -23.00 -12.30 31.31
N MET A 19 -21.82 -12.40 31.94
CA MET A 19 -20.95 -11.22 32.09
C MET A 19 -20.45 -10.70 30.74
N THR A 20 -20.18 -11.60 29.78
CA THR A 20 -19.76 -11.20 28.43
C THR A 20 -20.88 -10.47 27.69
N ASN A 21 -22.12 -10.98 27.75
CA ASN A 21 -23.27 -10.33 27.14
C ASN A 21 -23.65 -9.02 27.83
N ALA A 22 -23.55 -8.95 29.16
CA ALA A 22 -23.81 -7.73 29.93
C ALA A 22 -22.75 -6.65 29.67
N LYS A 23 -21.47 -7.04 29.52
CA LYS A 23 -20.39 -6.12 29.13
C LYS A 23 -20.64 -5.56 27.73
N LYS A 24 -20.97 -6.43 26.76
CA LYS A 24 -21.30 -6.03 25.39
C LYS A 24 -22.49 -5.07 25.32
N ALA A 25 -23.57 -5.37 26.06
CA ALA A 25 -24.74 -4.50 26.10
C ALA A 25 -24.44 -3.12 26.71
N LYS A 26 -23.55 -3.05 27.72
CA LYS A 26 -23.08 -1.78 28.31
C LYS A 26 -22.24 -0.98 27.31
N GLU A 27 -21.32 -1.64 26.62
CA GLU A 27 -20.50 -1.03 25.57
C GLU A 27 -21.39 -0.50 24.41
N ASP A 28 -22.39 -1.27 23.97
CA ASP A 28 -23.37 -0.87 22.95
C ASP A 28 -24.25 0.30 23.39
N GLN A 29 -24.64 0.34 24.67
CA GLN A 29 -25.41 1.46 25.23
C GLN A 29 -24.56 2.74 25.29
N GLU A 30 -23.33 2.66 25.80
CA GLU A 30 -22.40 3.80 25.82
C GLU A 30 -22.10 4.28 24.39
N ARG A 31 -22.06 3.36 23.42
CA ARG A 31 -21.91 3.66 21.99
C ARG A 31 -23.07 4.47 21.43
N ALA A 32 -24.29 4.02 21.64
CA ALA A 32 -25.47 4.76 21.20
C ALA A 32 -25.54 6.16 21.82
N GLN A 33 -25.22 6.28 23.12
CA GLN A 33 -25.23 7.57 23.83
C GLN A 33 -24.22 8.57 23.26
N THR A 34 -22.97 8.15 22.99
CA THR A 34 -21.96 9.03 22.38
C THR A 34 -22.39 9.48 20.98
N THR A 35 -22.90 8.56 20.16
CA THR A 35 -23.36 8.87 18.80
C THR A 35 -24.53 9.84 18.81
N GLU A 36 -25.53 9.64 19.65
CA GLU A 36 -26.68 10.54 19.80
C GLU A 36 -26.24 11.93 20.29
N ALA A 37 -25.33 12.00 21.26
CA ALA A 37 -24.81 13.27 21.78
C ALA A 37 -24.11 14.09 20.68
N LEU A 38 -23.28 13.43 19.85
CA LEU A 38 -22.62 14.08 18.72
C LEU A 38 -23.62 14.49 17.63
N GLN A 39 -24.61 13.65 17.33
CA GLN A 39 -25.66 14.00 16.36
C GLN A 39 -26.46 15.23 16.82
N LEU A 40 -26.84 15.28 18.10
CA LEU A 40 -27.51 16.45 18.68
C LEU A 40 -26.62 17.70 18.65
N MET A 41 -25.33 17.56 18.99
CA MET A 41 -24.35 18.66 18.90
C MET A 41 -24.31 19.27 17.50
N PHE A 42 -24.25 18.44 16.45
CA PHE A 42 -24.27 18.94 15.07
C PHE A 42 -25.64 19.42 14.61
N MET A 43 -26.74 18.87 15.12
CA MET A 43 -28.08 19.42 14.89
C MET A 43 -28.18 20.85 15.44
N ASP A 44 -27.69 21.08 16.67
CA ASP A 44 -27.67 22.42 17.28
C ASP A 44 -26.83 23.39 16.45
N TYR A 45 -25.64 22.98 16.00
CA TYR A 45 -24.81 23.79 15.11
C TYR A 45 -25.47 24.05 13.75
N ASN A 46 -26.18 23.06 13.20
CA ASN A 46 -26.84 23.18 11.92
C ASN A 46 -28.05 24.13 11.95
N ILE A 47 -28.77 24.19 13.09
CA ILE A 47 -29.98 24.98 13.31
C ILE A 47 -29.67 26.39 13.85
N GLY A 48 -28.59 26.54 14.62
CA GLY A 48 -28.20 27.81 15.22
C GLY A 48 -27.81 28.90 14.22
N ASP A 49 -27.87 30.16 14.65
CA ASP A 49 -27.37 31.30 13.86
C ASP A 49 -25.85 31.14 13.68
N LYS A 50 -25.42 30.98 12.41
CA LYS A 50 -24.03 30.71 12.02
C LYS A 50 -23.21 32.00 11.83
N ASP A 51 -23.73 33.13 12.31
CA ASP A 51 -23.40 34.44 11.76
C ASP A 51 -21.98 34.93 12.07
N GLU A 52 -21.23 34.31 12.99
CA GLU A 52 -19.81 34.63 13.22
C GLU A 52 -18.89 33.45 13.60
N GLU A 53 -19.41 32.25 13.91
CA GLU A 53 -18.60 31.12 14.38
C GLU A 53 -18.33 30.11 13.26
N THR A 54 -17.07 29.99 12.87
CA THR A 54 -16.61 28.92 11.96
C THR A 54 -16.75 27.57 12.65
N ILE A 55 -16.98 26.50 11.86
CA ILE A 55 -17.06 25.13 12.41
C ILE A 55 -15.81 24.76 13.23
N SER A 56 -14.64 25.29 12.86
CA SER A 56 -13.40 25.11 13.62
C SER A 56 -13.47 25.73 15.01
N GLN A 57 -13.92 26.97 15.13
CA GLN A 57 -14.09 27.64 16.43
C GLN A 57 -15.12 26.92 17.31
N TYR A 58 -16.22 26.47 16.70
CA TYR A 58 -17.22 25.67 17.39
C TYR A 58 -16.60 24.40 17.99
N LEU A 59 -15.90 23.60 17.19
CA LEU A 59 -15.27 22.36 17.68
C LEU A 59 -14.15 22.63 18.70
N GLU A 60 -13.36 23.70 18.55
CA GLU A 60 -12.39 24.11 19.57
C GLU A 60 -13.06 24.40 20.91
N SER A 61 -14.24 25.04 20.91
CA SER A 61 -15.02 25.27 22.13
C SER A 61 -15.46 23.95 22.78
N LYS A 62 -15.83 22.95 21.96
CA LYS A 62 -16.27 21.62 22.40
C LYS A 62 -15.13 20.77 22.95
N VAL A 63 -13.93 20.91 22.39
CA VAL A 63 -12.71 20.34 23.00
C VAL A 63 -12.46 20.98 24.37
N ARG A 64 -12.57 22.30 24.46
CA ARG A 64 -12.34 23.02 25.72
C ARG A 64 -13.38 22.72 26.80
N SER A 65 -14.62 22.42 26.42
CA SER A 65 -15.68 21.99 27.36
C SER A 65 -15.59 20.51 27.74
N GLY A 66 -14.79 19.71 27.02
CA GLY A 66 -14.69 18.25 27.20
C GLY A 66 -15.86 17.46 26.59
N GLU A 67 -16.68 18.11 25.77
CA GLU A 67 -17.76 17.46 25.01
C GLU A 67 -17.19 16.55 23.91
N ILE A 68 -16.04 16.92 23.34
CA ILE A 68 -15.24 16.09 22.43
C ILE A 68 -13.78 16.06 22.90
N ASP A 69 -13.03 15.01 22.56
CA ASP A 69 -11.66 14.85 23.04
C ASP A 69 -10.65 15.49 22.06
N GLU A 70 -10.84 15.26 20.77
CA GLU A 70 -9.99 15.78 19.69
C GLU A 70 -10.82 15.89 18.40
N PHE A 71 -10.45 16.80 17.51
CA PHE A 71 -10.94 16.76 16.13
C PHE A 71 -9.80 17.10 15.16
N ARG A 72 -9.95 16.66 13.90
CA ARG A 72 -9.02 16.99 12.83
C ARG A 72 -9.77 17.35 11.56
N PHE A 73 -9.27 18.38 10.88
CA PHE A 73 -9.74 18.82 9.57
C PHE A 73 -8.86 18.25 8.47
N TYR A 74 -9.52 17.83 7.38
CA TYR A 74 -8.85 17.34 6.19
C TYR A 74 -9.50 17.98 4.97
N MET A 75 -8.68 18.47 4.05
CA MET A 75 -9.15 18.96 2.76
C MET A 75 -9.04 17.82 1.74
N ILE A 76 -10.17 17.46 1.15
CA ILE A 76 -10.31 16.41 0.15
C ILE A 76 -11.14 17.00 -0.99
N ASP A 77 -10.56 17.11 -2.19
CA ASP A 77 -11.24 17.71 -3.36
C ASP A 77 -11.91 19.06 -3.09
N ASP A 78 -11.21 19.94 -2.37
CA ASP A 78 -11.71 21.25 -1.90
C ASP A 78 -12.90 21.18 -0.93
N GLU A 79 -13.29 19.98 -0.48
CA GLU A 79 -14.26 19.77 0.59
C GLU A 79 -13.55 19.55 1.94
N LEU A 80 -14.08 20.23 2.96
CA LEU A 80 -13.66 20.05 4.34
C LEU A 80 -14.30 18.78 4.91
N LYS A 81 -13.49 17.75 5.17
CA LYS A 81 -13.89 16.58 5.95
C LYS A 81 -13.36 16.69 7.36
N MET A 82 -14.05 16.07 8.31
CA MET A 82 -13.61 16.08 9.72
C MET A 82 -13.68 14.70 10.33
N VAL A 83 -12.77 14.46 11.27
CA VAL A 83 -12.85 13.34 12.19
C VAL A 83 -12.88 13.88 13.61
N ILE A 84 -13.78 13.36 14.43
CA ILE A 84 -13.88 13.65 15.85
C ILE A 84 -13.52 12.40 16.64
N LYS A 85 -12.73 12.56 17.69
CA LYS A 85 -12.47 11.55 18.71
C LYS A 85 -13.29 11.87 19.95
N LYS A 86 -14.00 10.87 20.45
CA LYS A 86 -14.74 10.94 21.72
C LYS A 86 -14.82 9.58 22.38
N ASP A 87 -14.39 9.49 23.64
CA ASP A 87 -14.45 8.30 24.49
C ASP A 87 -13.79 7.08 23.80
N GLU A 88 -12.59 7.29 23.25
CA GLU A 88 -11.80 6.30 22.48
C GLU A 88 -12.42 5.86 21.14
N ARG A 89 -13.50 6.51 20.69
CA ARG A 89 -14.17 6.25 19.41
C ARG A 89 -13.95 7.37 18.41
N TYR A 90 -14.08 7.05 17.14
CA TYR A 90 -13.86 7.98 16.03
C TYR A 90 -15.12 8.14 15.21
N PHE A 91 -15.36 9.38 14.79
CA PHE A 91 -16.57 9.77 14.08
C PHE A 91 -16.20 10.61 12.87
N PHE A 92 -16.61 10.16 11.70
CA PHE A 92 -16.49 10.93 10.46
C PHE A 92 -17.63 11.92 10.38
N VAL A 93 -17.31 13.17 10.09
CA VAL A 93 -18.30 14.22 9.86
C VAL A 93 -18.30 14.56 8.38
N SER A 94 -19.43 14.28 7.75
CA SER A 94 -19.75 14.66 6.38
C SER A 94 -20.56 15.94 6.34
N ARG A 95 -20.41 16.72 5.26
CA ARG A 95 -21.26 17.86 4.96
C ARG A 95 -22.12 17.53 3.75
N GLU A 96 -23.44 17.56 3.91
CA GLU A 96 -24.41 17.37 2.83
C GLU A 96 -25.37 18.56 2.82
N ASN A 97 -25.48 19.29 1.70
CA ASN A 97 -26.39 20.43 1.55
C ASN A 97 -26.32 21.46 2.69
N ASP A 98 -25.10 21.79 3.16
CA ASP A 98 -24.83 22.68 4.31
C ASP A 98 -25.17 22.15 5.71
N PHE A 99 -25.53 20.88 5.81
CA PHE A 99 -25.73 20.18 7.07
C PHE A 99 -24.57 19.25 7.36
N TYR A 100 -24.05 19.33 8.58
CA TYR A 100 -23.06 18.38 9.08
C TYR A 100 -23.76 17.16 9.67
N THR A 101 -23.32 15.97 9.25
CA THR A 101 -23.82 14.68 9.70
C THR A 101 -22.67 13.85 10.24
N VAL A 102 -22.94 13.05 11.27
CA VAL A 102 -21.93 12.25 11.96
C VAL A 102 -22.17 10.77 11.71
N THR A 103 -21.12 10.08 11.29
CA THR A 103 -21.09 8.62 11.12
C THR A 103 -19.96 8.06 11.99
N GLU A 104 -20.27 7.12 12.86
CA GLU A 104 -19.23 6.42 13.63
C GLU A 104 -18.37 5.54 12.72
N MET A 105 -17.07 5.58 12.93
CA MET A 105 -16.10 4.82 12.16
C MET A 105 -15.84 3.47 12.82
N GLY A 106 -15.77 2.42 12.02
CA GLY A 106 -15.30 1.12 12.49
C GLY A 106 -13.79 1.16 12.79
N THR A 107 -13.39 0.49 13.87
CA THR A 107 -12.00 0.36 14.33
C THR A 107 -11.47 -1.07 14.24
N GLU A 108 -12.35 -2.06 14.06
CA GLU A 108 -11.94 -3.46 13.89
C GLU A 108 -11.33 -3.67 12.50
N LEU A 109 -10.02 -3.97 12.46
CA LEU A 109 -9.29 -4.23 11.23
C LEU A 109 -9.22 -5.73 10.91
N GLY A 110 -9.23 -6.06 9.62
CA GLY A 110 -9.25 -7.44 9.11
C GLY A 110 -9.82 -7.52 7.69
N GLU A 111 -10.91 -8.27 7.52
CA GLU A 111 -11.76 -8.19 6.32
C GLU A 111 -12.75 -7.03 6.47
N ILE A 112 -12.58 -5.96 5.68
CA ILE A 112 -13.41 -4.77 5.76
C ILE A 112 -14.65 -4.88 4.85
N ILE A 113 -15.81 -4.57 5.44
CA ILE A 113 -17.16 -4.50 4.87
C ILE A 113 -17.46 -3.05 4.41
N PRO A 114 -18.47 -2.78 3.55
CA PRO A 114 -18.84 -1.41 3.20
C PRO A 114 -19.04 -0.49 4.41
N GLY A 115 -18.52 0.74 4.36
CA GLY A 115 -18.58 1.69 5.46
C GLY A 115 -17.39 2.64 5.53
N VAL A 116 -17.21 3.29 6.68
CA VAL A 116 -16.07 4.16 6.96
C VAL A 116 -15.24 3.55 8.08
N THR A 117 -13.96 3.29 7.81
CA THR A 117 -12.99 2.71 8.74
C THR A 117 -11.90 3.71 9.05
N VAL A 118 -11.63 3.91 10.32
CA VAL A 118 -10.45 4.64 10.79
C VAL A 118 -9.35 3.62 11.06
N VAL A 119 -8.10 4.01 10.81
CA VAL A 119 -6.93 3.24 11.22
C VAL A 119 -6.17 4.05 12.24
N THR A 120 -6.18 3.58 13.47
CA THR A 120 -5.30 4.08 14.53
C THR A 120 -4.02 3.27 14.61
N ARG A 121 -3.02 3.81 15.32
CA ARG A 121 -1.76 3.11 15.55
C ARG A 121 -1.97 1.78 16.29
N ASP A 122 -2.82 1.78 17.31
CA ASP A 122 -3.05 0.59 18.15
C ASP A 122 -3.75 -0.52 17.36
N GLU A 123 -4.73 -0.17 16.53
CA GLU A 123 -5.40 -1.12 15.65
C GLU A 123 -4.46 -1.67 14.58
N PHE A 124 -3.64 -0.81 13.98
CA PHE A 124 -2.67 -1.21 12.98
C PHE A 124 -1.67 -2.23 13.52
N TYR A 125 -1.11 -2.00 14.71
CA TYR A 125 -0.18 -2.94 15.35
C TYR A 125 -0.87 -4.15 16.01
N GLY A 126 -2.20 -4.13 16.12
CA GLY A 126 -3.01 -5.28 16.51
C GLY A 126 -3.21 -6.32 15.41
N LEU A 127 -2.87 -6.00 14.15
CA LEU A 127 -3.00 -6.91 13.00
C LEU A 127 -1.95 -8.01 13.04
N ASN A 128 -2.39 -9.27 13.07
CA ASN A 128 -1.50 -10.43 13.18
C ASN A 128 -0.59 -10.65 11.95
N ASP A 129 -1.00 -10.21 10.76
CA ASP A 129 -0.27 -10.43 9.49
C ASP A 129 0.18 -9.14 8.78
N ASN A 130 0.06 -8.00 9.48
CA ASN A 130 0.27 -6.66 8.97
C ASN A 130 -0.42 -6.46 7.61
N SER A 131 -1.64 -6.95 7.45
CA SER A 131 -2.42 -6.78 6.23
C SER A 131 -3.87 -6.42 6.50
N MET A 132 -4.46 -5.74 5.54
CA MET A 132 -5.86 -5.36 5.54
C MET A 132 -6.45 -5.70 4.19
N LYS A 133 -7.60 -6.39 4.19
CA LYS A 133 -8.22 -6.92 2.98
C LYS A 133 -9.61 -6.35 2.80
N PHE A 134 -9.87 -5.77 1.63
CA PHE A 134 -11.18 -5.26 1.25
C PHE A 134 -11.85 -6.27 0.33
N ARG A 135 -12.91 -6.92 0.83
CA ARG A 135 -13.72 -7.87 0.07
C ARG A 135 -15.10 -7.29 -0.15
N LEU A 136 -15.17 -6.32 -1.05
CA LEU A 136 -16.41 -5.64 -1.40
C LEU A 136 -17.00 -6.27 -2.67
N ASN A 137 -18.33 -6.38 -2.71
CA ASN A 137 -19.05 -6.79 -3.92
C ASN A 137 -19.05 -5.69 -4.98
N GLU A 138 -19.48 -6.03 -6.20
CA GLU A 138 -19.63 -5.05 -7.27
C GLU A 138 -20.62 -3.95 -6.88
N GLY A 139 -20.21 -2.68 -7.01
CA GLY A 139 -21.01 -1.51 -6.61
C GLY A 139 -20.94 -1.15 -5.12
N GLU A 140 -20.32 -1.99 -4.29
CA GLU A 140 -20.05 -1.64 -2.89
C GLU A 140 -18.86 -0.69 -2.76
N ALA A 141 -18.91 0.16 -1.73
CA ALA A 141 -17.87 1.14 -1.45
C ALA A 141 -17.45 1.12 0.03
N SER A 142 -16.15 1.30 0.27
CA SER A 142 -15.60 1.50 1.61
C SER A 142 -14.64 2.67 1.62
N THR A 143 -14.60 3.40 2.73
CA THR A 143 -13.71 4.53 2.96
C THR A 143 -12.74 4.19 4.08
N LEU A 144 -11.45 4.34 3.81
CA LEU A 144 -10.37 4.12 4.75
C LEU A 144 -9.68 5.44 5.07
N MET A 145 -9.42 5.68 6.35
CA MET A 145 -8.75 6.90 6.80
C MET A 145 -7.71 6.61 7.87
N PHE A 146 -6.47 7.02 7.61
CA PHE A 146 -5.39 6.90 8.59
C PHE A 146 -5.43 8.11 9.53
N PHE A 147 -5.63 7.84 10.82
CA PHE A 147 -5.65 8.88 11.86
C PHE A 147 -4.25 9.13 12.43
N ASP A 148 -3.44 8.09 12.56
CA ASP A 148 -2.06 8.18 13.05
C ASP A 148 -1.05 8.00 11.91
N GLU A 149 0.15 8.52 12.12
CA GLU A 149 1.31 8.22 11.26
C GLU A 149 1.69 6.74 11.39
N ILE A 150 1.90 6.11 10.23
CA ILE A 150 2.25 4.70 10.08
C ILE A 150 3.49 4.57 9.19
N ASN A 151 4.54 3.95 9.72
CA ASN A 151 5.86 3.81 9.08
C ASN A 151 6.40 2.38 9.22
N ASP A 152 5.66 1.42 8.72
CA ASP A 152 5.97 0.01 8.92
C ASP A 152 5.57 -0.87 7.73
N PRO A 153 6.03 -2.13 7.71
CA PRO A 153 5.59 -3.09 6.71
C PRO A 153 4.09 -3.35 6.80
N PHE A 154 3.40 -3.16 5.68
CA PHE A 154 1.96 -3.28 5.58
C PHE A 154 1.54 -3.73 4.20
N ASN A 155 0.46 -4.50 4.14
CA ASN A 155 -0.17 -4.88 2.89
C ASN A 155 -1.63 -4.45 2.86
N LEU A 156 -1.94 -3.50 2.00
CA LEU A 156 -3.30 -3.11 1.68
C LEU A 156 -3.77 -3.88 0.44
N GLU A 157 -4.71 -4.81 0.60
CA GLU A 157 -5.18 -5.69 -0.48
C GLU A 157 -6.65 -5.40 -0.81
N ILE A 158 -6.93 -5.01 -2.05
CA ILE A 158 -8.26 -4.64 -2.52
C ILE A 158 -8.72 -5.71 -3.50
N LEU A 159 -9.59 -6.59 -3.01
CA LEU A 159 -10.04 -7.80 -3.72
C LEU A 159 -11.25 -7.56 -4.61
N GLY A 160 -11.99 -6.46 -4.39
CA GLY A 160 -13.18 -6.13 -5.17
C GLY A 160 -13.81 -4.80 -4.74
N GLY A 161 -14.75 -4.31 -5.54
CA GLY A 161 -15.51 -3.08 -5.31
C GLY A 161 -14.67 -1.80 -5.34
N ASN A 162 -15.16 -0.76 -4.66
CA ASN A 162 -14.56 0.57 -4.68
C ASN A 162 -14.04 0.95 -3.29
N VAL A 163 -12.74 1.15 -3.16
CA VAL A 163 -12.13 1.62 -1.91
C VAL A 163 -11.65 3.04 -2.09
N THR A 164 -11.99 3.92 -1.16
CA THR A 164 -11.47 5.28 -1.09
C THR A 164 -10.53 5.39 0.10
N MET A 165 -9.30 5.82 -0.12
CA MET A 165 -8.29 5.95 0.94
C MET A 165 -7.82 7.39 1.06
N TYR A 166 -7.89 7.93 2.27
CA TYR A 166 -7.38 9.26 2.60
C TYR A 166 -6.05 9.17 3.35
N VAL A 167 -5.01 9.74 2.73
CA VAL A 167 -3.68 9.93 3.33
C VAL A 167 -3.59 11.36 3.83
N THR A 168 -3.73 11.50 5.13
CA THR A 168 -3.90 12.80 5.79
C THR A 168 -2.61 13.38 6.36
N GLN A 169 -1.61 12.53 6.55
CA GLN A 169 -0.31 12.82 7.13
C GLN A 169 0.77 12.09 6.33
N ASP A 170 2.04 12.41 6.60
CA ASP A 170 3.14 11.62 6.07
C ASP A 170 2.99 10.15 6.49
N MET A 171 3.19 9.24 5.55
CA MET A 171 3.15 7.80 5.82
C MET A 171 4.15 7.06 4.94
N SER A 172 4.66 5.95 5.48
CA SER A 172 5.57 5.07 4.75
C SER A 172 5.14 3.62 4.91
N LEU A 173 4.64 3.02 3.84
CA LEU A 173 4.36 1.58 3.77
C LEU A 173 5.56 0.89 3.13
N THR A 174 6.30 0.08 3.90
CA THR A 174 7.54 -0.55 3.42
C THR A 174 7.55 -2.06 3.51
N ASN A 175 7.50 -2.72 2.36
CA ASN A 175 7.59 -4.16 2.24
C ASN A 175 9.01 -4.62 1.86
N THR A 176 10.03 -3.83 2.24
CA THR A 176 11.44 -4.19 2.09
C THR A 176 11.74 -5.57 2.68
N GLY A 177 12.09 -6.53 1.82
CA GLY A 177 12.43 -7.89 2.22
C GLY A 177 11.23 -8.85 2.29
N MET A 178 10.04 -8.39 1.93
CA MET A 178 8.85 -9.23 1.76
C MET A 178 8.58 -9.52 0.28
N SER A 179 7.93 -10.65 0.01
CA SER A 179 7.53 -11.06 -1.34
C SER A 179 6.10 -10.62 -1.66
N ARG A 180 5.81 -9.32 -1.55
CA ARG A 180 4.49 -8.75 -1.85
C ARG A 180 4.55 -7.24 -2.12
N SER A 181 3.60 -6.73 -2.87
CA SER A 181 3.35 -5.28 -3.01
C SER A 181 2.88 -4.68 -1.69
N ALA A 182 3.07 -3.37 -1.48
CA ALA A 182 2.55 -2.70 -0.29
C ALA A 182 1.09 -2.28 -0.45
N ILE A 183 0.69 -2.02 -1.69
CA ILE A 183 -0.72 -1.91 -2.07
C ILE A 183 -0.94 -2.86 -3.25
N ASP A 184 -1.92 -3.74 -3.12
CA ASP A 184 -2.28 -4.73 -4.12
C ASP A 184 -3.75 -4.58 -4.53
N ILE A 185 -4.00 -4.21 -5.77
CA ILE A 185 -5.35 -4.02 -6.33
C ILE A 185 -5.63 -5.19 -7.26
N HIS A 186 -6.71 -5.91 -7.04
CA HIS A 186 -7.07 -7.03 -7.89
C HIS A 186 -7.89 -6.58 -9.10
N SER A 187 -7.89 -7.40 -10.14
CA SER A 187 -8.73 -7.18 -11.32
C SER A 187 -10.20 -7.07 -10.92
N GLY A 188 -10.91 -6.06 -11.44
CA GLY A 188 -12.28 -5.73 -11.07
C GLY A 188 -12.43 -4.83 -9.83
N ALA A 189 -11.32 -4.45 -9.18
CA ALA A 189 -11.33 -3.53 -8.05
C ALA A 189 -10.85 -2.12 -8.42
N THR A 190 -11.31 -1.12 -7.67
CA THR A 190 -10.92 0.28 -7.81
C THR A 190 -10.40 0.84 -6.48
N LEU A 191 -9.24 1.50 -6.53
CA LEU A 191 -8.74 2.34 -5.44
C LEU A 191 -8.78 3.81 -5.84
N ASN A 192 -9.50 4.63 -5.06
CA ASN A 192 -9.44 6.08 -5.09
C ASN A 192 -8.52 6.55 -3.96
N LEU A 193 -7.28 6.88 -4.30
CA LEU A 193 -6.26 7.33 -3.38
C LEU A 193 -6.19 8.86 -3.36
N TYR A 194 -6.43 9.43 -2.19
CA TYR A 194 -6.42 10.86 -1.95
C TYR A 194 -5.27 11.24 -1.03
N ILE A 195 -4.35 12.08 -1.52
CA ILE A 195 -3.21 12.55 -0.73
C ILE A 195 -3.41 14.02 -0.41
N CYS A 196 -3.68 14.29 0.87
CA CYS A 196 -3.96 15.63 1.38
C CYS A 196 -2.77 16.58 1.19
N ASN A 197 -3.06 17.88 1.23
CA ASN A 197 -2.03 18.91 1.17
C ASN A 197 -1.02 18.74 2.32
N ASN A 198 0.27 18.94 2.03
CA ASN A 198 1.39 18.72 2.95
C ASN A 198 1.59 17.27 3.44
N ALA A 199 0.88 16.28 2.88
CA ALA A 199 1.13 14.87 3.16
C ALA A 199 1.98 14.23 2.06
N THR A 200 2.91 13.37 2.47
CA THR A 200 3.72 12.51 1.59
C THR A 200 3.43 11.05 1.90
N MET A 201 2.87 10.34 0.94
CA MET A 201 2.79 8.89 0.99
C MET A 201 4.01 8.27 0.30
N THR A 202 4.73 7.41 1.00
CA THR A 202 5.76 6.54 0.41
C THR A 202 5.29 5.09 0.45
N VAL A 203 5.37 4.41 -0.68
CA VAL A 203 5.01 3.01 -0.85
C VAL A 203 6.21 2.31 -1.47
N ASP A 204 6.78 1.33 -0.77
CA ASP A 204 7.94 0.57 -1.22
C ASP A 204 7.62 -0.92 -1.13
N SER A 205 7.60 -1.64 -2.25
CA SER A 205 7.33 -3.09 -2.26
C SER A 205 8.55 -3.96 -1.91
N GLY A 206 9.74 -3.38 -1.82
CA GLY A 206 10.92 -4.12 -1.40
C GLY A 206 11.53 -5.08 -2.43
N TYR A 207 12.70 -5.63 -2.10
CA TYR A 207 13.45 -6.56 -2.95
C TYR A 207 12.71 -7.89 -3.18
N ALA A 208 12.66 -8.36 -4.44
CA ALA A 208 12.44 -9.78 -4.69
C ALA A 208 13.60 -10.59 -4.10
N THR A 209 13.27 -11.73 -3.53
CA THR A 209 14.23 -12.71 -3.02
C THR A 209 15.20 -13.09 -4.15
N LYS A 210 16.50 -12.92 -3.89
CA LYS A 210 17.57 -13.40 -4.77
C LYS A 210 17.31 -14.88 -5.05
N SER A 211 17.21 -15.27 -6.33
CA SER A 211 17.09 -16.70 -6.64
C SER A 211 18.31 -17.41 -6.06
N GLY A 212 18.09 -18.55 -5.40
CA GLY A 212 19.17 -19.35 -4.87
C GLY A 212 20.11 -19.75 -6.00
N ASN A 213 21.42 -19.69 -5.76
CA ASN A 213 22.39 -20.28 -6.69
C ASN A 213 21.97 -21.74 -6.96
N GLY A 214 21.78 -22.10 -8.22
CA GLY A 214 21.44 -23.47 -8.61
C GLY A 214 22.48 -24.45 -8.05
N THR A 215 22.03 -25.47 -7.33
CA THR A 215 22.89 -26.52 -6.77
C THR A 215 23.24 -27.59 -7.81
N SER A 216 22.54 -27.60 -8.96
CA SER A 216 22.76 -28.54 -10.06
C SER A 216 23.20 -27.82 -11.33
N PRO A 217 24.22 -28.33 -12.07
CA PRO A 217 24.60 -27.80 -13.37
C PRO A 217 23.57 -28.04 -14.48
N THR A 218 22.56 -28.88 -14.24
CA THR A 218 21.58 -29.26 -15.26
C THR A 218 20.26 -28.51 -15.16
N GLU A 219 19.99 -27.82 -14.04
CA GLU A 219 18.73 -27.12 -13.79
C GLU A 219 19.02 -25.82 -13.02
N LEU A 220 19.06 -24.70 -13.75
CA LEU A 220 19.26 -23.37 -13.17
C LEU A 220 17.97 -22.58 -13.30
N SER A 221 17.48 -22.09 -12.16
CA SER A 221 16.28 -21.25 -12.12
C SER A 221 16.60 -19.84 -12.59
N GLY A 222 15.71 -19.27 -13.40
CA GLY A 222 15.69 -17.85 -13.69
C GLY A 222 15.38 -17.03 -12.44
N GLY A 223 15.80 -15.78 -12.48
CA GLY A 223 15.57 -14.83 -11.41
C GLY A 223 14.08 -14.56 -11.20
N VAL A 224 13.64 -14.49 -9.95
CA VAL A 224 12.25 -14.18 -9.61
C VAL A 224 11.94 -12.73 -10.00
N GLY A 225 10.77 -12.50 -10.58
CA GLY A 225 10.28 -11.17 -10.87
C GLY A 225 9.97 -10.37 -9.60
N ALA A 226 10.02 -9.05 -9.67
CA ALA A 226 9.76 -8.20 -8.51
C ALA A 226 8.37 -7.57 -8.49
N TYR A 227 7.91 -7.28 -7.27
CA TYR A 227 6.60 -6.71 -7.02
C TYR A 227 6.56 -5.21 -7.29
N ALA A 228 5.44 -4.74 -7.82
CA ALA A 228 5.22 -3.30 -7.96
C ALA A 228 5.02 -2.64 -6.58
N GLY A 229 5.39 -1.36 -6.45
CA GLY A 229 5.14 -0.60 -5.21
C GLY A 229 3.64 -0.56 -4.91
N ILE A 230 2.90 -0.08 -5.91
CA ILE A 230 1.45 -0.20 -6.01
C ILE A 230 1.13 -1.11 -7.20
N HIS A 231 0.60 -2.29 -6.93
CA HIS A 231 0.26 -3.26 -7.95
C HIS A 231 -1.11 -2.97 -8.56
N VAL A 232 -1.11 -2.72 -9.86
CA VAL A 232 -2.31 -2.41 -10.67
C VAL A 232 -2.28 -3.31 -11.92
N PRO A 233 -2.83 -4.53 -11.83
CA PRO A 233 -2.91 -5.47 -12.94
C PRO A 233 -4.00 -5.08 -13.94
N GLU A 234 -4.01 -5.75 -15.09
CA GLU A 234 -5.06 -5.59 -16.11
C GLU A 234 -6.47 -5.80 -15.53
N GLY A 235 -7.36 -4.85 -15.78
CA GLY A 235 -8.72 -4.83 -15.22
C GLY A 235 -8.85 -4.22 -13.82
N ALA A 236 -7.75 -3.81 -13.18
CA ALA A 236 -7.78 -2.99 -11.97
C ALA A 236 -7.71 -1.49 -12.29
N THR A 237 -8.26 -0.65 -11.40
CA THR A 237 -8.23 0.81 -11.55
C THR A 237 -7.63 1.49 -10.32
N LEU A 238 -6.69 2.40 -10.55
CA LEU A 238 -6.14 3.29 -9.53
C LEU A 238 -6.37 4.74 -9.93
N ASN A 239 -7.11 5.48 -9.11
CA ASN A 239 -7.33 6.91 -9.24
C ASN A 239 -6.53 7.64 -8.15
N ILE A 240 -5.62 8.53 -8.53
CA ILE A 240 -4.76 9.28 -7.61
C ILE A 240 -5.16 10.76 -7.66
N GLN A 241 -5.47 11.33 -6.50
CA GLN A 241 -6.04 12.66 -6.38
C GLN A 241 -5.43 13.44 -5.20
N GLY A 242 -5.69 14.75 -5.16
CA GLY A 242 -5.27 15.66 -4.10
C GLY A 242 -4.17 16.63 -4.52
N SER A 243 -3.39 17.10 -3.55
CA SER A 243 -2.30 18.07 -3.76
C SER A 243 -1.00 17.72 -3.04
N GLY A 244 -0.96 16.57 -2.35
CA GLY A 244 0.24 16.06 -1.69
C GLY A 244 1.21 15.36 -2.65
N ILE A 245 2.06 14.51 -2.07
CA ILE A 245 3.11 13.78 -2.81
C ILE A 245 2.92 12.26 -2.66
N LEU A 246 2.88 11.54 -3.77
CA LEU A 246 3.00 10.07 -3.80
C LEU A 246 4.40 9.67 -4.28
N LYS A 247 5.05 8.77 -3.54
CA LYS A 247 6.28 8.09 -3.97
C LYS A 247 6.03 6.59 -3.96
N ALA A 248 5.97 5.99 -5.14
CA ALA A 248 5.78 4.56 -5.30
C ALA A 248 7.07 3.93 -5.86
N ILE A 249 7.62 2.96 -5.14
CA ILE A 249 8.92 2.34 -5.40
C ILE A 249 8.69 0.85 -5.63
N GLY A 250 9.02 0.40 -6.83
CA GLY A 250 8.95 -0.99 -7.24
C GLY A 250 10.17 -1.79 -6.79
N GLY A 251 9.95 -3.08 -6.63
CA GLY A 251 10.95 -4.00 -6.13
C GLY A 251 12.05 -4.32 -7.12
N ASN A 252 13.22 -4.69 -6.57
CA ASN A 252 14.35 -5.19 -7.35
C ASN A 252 14.20 -6.68 -7.63
N ALA A 253 14.36 -7.10 -8.88
CA ALA A 253 14.21 -8.50 -9.26
C ALA A 253 15.38 -9.38 -8.78
N GLY A 254 15.14 -10.68 -8.71
CA GLY A 254 16.16 -11.66 -8.42
C GLY A 254 17.13 -11.86 -9.58
N ASP A 255 18.42 -12.09 -9.27
CA ASP A 255 19.41 -12.56 -10.25
C ASP A 255 19.07 -13.99 -10.71
N GLY A 256 19.52 -14.38 -11.90
CA GLY A 256 19.41 -15.75 -12.40
C GLY A 256 20.48 -16.70 -11.84
N GLY A 257 20.17 -17.99 -11.81
CA GLY A 257 21.08 -19.05 -11.35
C GLY A 257 22.38 -19.11 -12.14
N THR A 258 23.51 -19.19 -11.44
CA THR A 258 24.86 -19.35 -12.01
C THR A 258 25.25 -20.82 -12.10
N CYS A 259 25.87 -21.24 -13.21
CA CYS A 259 26.32 -22.61 -13.40
C CYS A 259 27.50 -22.94 -12.45
N PRO A 260 27.38 -23.95 -11.56
CA PRO A 260 28.40 -24.24 -10.55
C PRO A 260 29.62 -25.00 -11.10
N THR A 261 29.60 -25.50 -12.35
CA THR A 261 30.67 -26.36 -12.90
C THR A 261 31.16 -25.91 -14.26
N ASN A 262 32.47 -25.94 -14.46
CA ASN A 262 33.14 -25.69 -15.73
C ASN A 262 33.19 -26.94 -16.65
N LYS A 263 32.41 -27.99 -16.34
CA LYS A 263 32.55 -29.32 -16.95
C LYS A 263 31.76 -29.48 -18.25
N TYR A 264 30.83 -28.58 -18.53
CA TYR A 264 29.90 -28.66 -19.65
C TYR A 264 29.65 -27.27 -20.25
N ASP A 265 29.26 -27.20 -21.52
CA ASP A 265 28.90 -25.97 -22.24
C ASP A 265 27.52 -25.43 -21.81
N TYR A 266 27.33 -25.20 -20.50
CA TYR A 266 26.08 -24.67 -19.95
C TYR A 266 26.17 -23.16 -19.72
N GLY A 267 25.14 -22.45 -20.20
CA GLY A 267 24.90 -21.05 -19.87
C GLY A 267 24.32 -20.88 -18.46
N GLY A 268 24.34 -19.65 -17.94
CA GLY A 268 23.55 -19.29 -16.76
C GLY A 268 22.10 -18.94 -17.12
N ALA A 269 21.23 -18.89 -16.12
CA ALA A 269 19.81 -18.54 -16.30
C ALA A 269 19.58 -17.03 -16.42
N GLY A 270 18.43 -16.61 -16.96
CA GLY A 270 18.06 -15.21 -17.09
C GLY A 270 17.76 -14.55 -15.74
N GLY A 271 18.03 -13.24 -15.61
CA GLY A 271 17.58 -12.45 -14.46
C GLY A 271 16.10 -12.09 -14.56
N GLY A 272 15.46 -11.83 -13.42
CA GLY A 272 14.05 -11.43 -13.36
C GLY A 272 13.79 -9.98 -13.80
N GLY A 273 12.54 -9.66 -14.10
CA GLY A 273 12.05 -8.32 -14.38
C GLY A 273 11.81 -7.50 -13.11
N ALA A 274 12.13 -6.21 -13.17
CA ALA A 274 11.87 -5.28 -12.07
C ALA A 274 10.37 -5.03 -11.87
N GLY A 275 9.97 -4.75 -10.63
CA GLY A 275 8.63 -4.26 -10.33
C GLY A 275 8.48 -2.80 -10.71
N ALA A 276 7.30 -2.41 -11.18
CA ALA A 276 6.97 -1.01 -11.45
C ALA A 276 6.81 -0.22 -10.14
N GLY A 277 7.00 1.10 -10.17
CA GLY A 277 6.57 1.93 -9.02
C GLY A 277 5.05 1.83 -8.84
N ILE A 278 4.31 2.01 -9.93
CA ILE A 278 2.87 1.82 -10.05
C ILE A 278 2.62 1.01 -11.32
N GLY A 279 1.90 -0.11 -11.22
CA GLY A 279 1.53 -0.95 -12.37
C GLY A 279 1.75 -2.44 -12.11
N GLY A 280 2.14 -3.19 -13.15
CA GLY A 280 2.30 -4.64 -13.06
C GLY A 280 3.61 -5.10 -12.40
N ASN A 281 3.61 -6.35 -11.93
CA ASN A 281 4.82 -7.01 -11.44
C ASN A 281 5.78 -7.41 -12.57
N GLY A 282 7.05 -7.54 -12.24
CA GLY A 282 8.08 -8.02 -13.16
C GLY A 282 7.95 -9.51 -13.43
N GLY A 283 8.27 -9.94 -14.65
CA GLY A 283 8.23 -11.34 -15.04
C GLY A 283 9.44 -12.14 -14.56
N LYS A 284 9.30 -13.47 -14.48
CA LYS A 284 10.40 -14.38 -14.13
C LYS A 284 11.42 -14.47 -15.27
N GLY A 285 12.70 -14.53 -14.92
CA GLY A 285 13.78 -14.81 -15.87
C GLY A 285 13.69 -16.21 -16.47
N GLY A 286 14.26 -16.41 -17.66
CA GLY A 286 14.27 -17.70 -18.33
C GLY A 286 15.11 -18.75 -17.59
N ASP A 287 14.54 -19.93 -17.36
CA ASP A 287 15.26 -21.06 -16.78
C ASP A 287 16.26 -21.67 -17.78
N THR A 288 17.29 -22.35 -17.28
CA THR A 288 18.17 -23.19 -18.11
C THR A 288 18.05 -24.64 -17.68
N GLN A 289 17.81 -25.52 -18.65
CA GLN A 289 17.73 -26.96 -18.42
C GLN A 289 18.63 -27.66 -19.45
N TRP A 290 19.68 -28.34 -19.00
CA TRP A 290 20.73 -28.88 -19.86
C TRP A 290 21.28 -27.81 -20.82
N SER A 291 21.45 -28.13 -22.10
CA SER A 291 21.94 -27.20 -23.13
C SER A 291 20.83 -26.32 -23.74
N PHE A 292 19.64 -26.29 -23.14
CA PHE A 292 18.50 -25.52 -23.64
C PHE A 292 18.15 -24.38 -22.67
N ALA A 293 18.08 -23.17 -23.22
CA ALA A 293 17.53 -22.01 -22.52
C ALA A 293 16.02 -21.93 -22.79
N LYS A 294 15.24 -21.66 -21.76
CA LYS A 294 13.82 -21.31 -21.88
C LYS A 294 13.69 -19.80 -21.90
N ASP A 295 12.69 -19.30 -22.61
CA ASP A 295 12.34 -17.89 -22.53
C ASP A 295 11.86 -17.54 -21.13
N GLY A 296 12.10 -16.29 -20.73
CA GLY A 296 11.52 -15.73 -19.50
C GLY A 296 10.03 -15.47 -19.65
N GLU A 297 9.37 -15.34 -18.52
CA GLU A 297 7.97 -14.93 -18.46
C GLU A 297 7.86 -13.42 -18.65
N LYS A 298 6.80 -12.98 -19.33
CA LYS A 298 6.51 -11.54 -19.46
C LYS A 298 6.08 -11.00 -18.09
N GLY A 299 6.45 -9.75 -17.81
CA GLY A 299 5.83 -9.02 -16.71
C GLY A 299 4.36 -8.73 -16.99
N GLU A 300 3.63 -8.39 -15.94
CA GLU A 300 2.21 -8.10 -16.03
C GLU A 300 1.97 -6.76 -16.73
N ASN A 301 0.84 -6.68 -17.44
CA ASN A 301 0.36 -5.43 -17.98
C ASN A 301 -0.16 -4.53 -16.84
N CYS A 302 0.05 -3.23 -16.98
CA CYS A 302 -0.59 -2.26 -16.11
C CYS A 302 -2.08 -2.17 -16.44
N GLY A 303 -2.92 -2.12 -15.41
CA GLY A 303 -4.31 -1.69 -15.50
C GLY A 303 -4.44 -0.18 -15.73
N GLU A 304 -5.59 0.36 -15.33
CA GLU A 304 -5.89 1.77 -15.50
C GLU A 304 -5.32 2.59 -14.33
N VAL A 305 -4.52 3.60 -14.65
CA VAL A 305 -3.96 4.53 -13.65
C VAL A 305 -4.29 5.95 -14.09
N ASN A 306 -5.10 6.61 -13.30
CA ASN A 306 -5.55 7.97 -13.54
C ASN A 306 -4.99 8.90 -12.47
N ILE A 307 -4.38 10.01 -12.90
CA ILE A 307 -3.83 11.02 -12.00
C ILE A 307 -4.60 12.32 -12.23
N TYR A 308 -5.25 12.80 -11.19
CA TYR A 308 -6.09 13.99 -11.20
C TYR A 308 -5.51 15.09 -10.31
N ASN A 309 -6.08 16.29 -10.43
CA ASN A 309 -5.77 17.45 -9.59
C ASN A 309 -4.28 17.84 -9.65
N THR A 310 -3.75 18.36 -8.55
CA THR A 310 -2.38 18.91 -8.45
C THR A 310 -1.39 17.98 -7.75
N VAL A 311 -1.77 16.71 -7.54
CA VAL A 311 -0.93 15.73 -6.83
C VAL A 311 0.38 15.50 -7.57
N THR A 312 1.47 15.42 -6.81
CA THR A 312 2.79 15.10 -7.39
C THR A 312 3.07 13.62 -7.21
N VAL A 313 3.23 12.89 -8.32
CA VAL A 313 3.49 11.44 -8.30
C VAL A 313 4.89 11.12 -8.79
N TYR A 314 5.64 10.36 -7.99
CA TYR A 314 6.91 9.77 -8.35
C TYR A 314 6.78 8.25 -8.39
N ALA A 315 6.84 7.66 -9.57
CA ALA A 315 6.83 6.21 -9.75
C ALA A 315 8.23 5.73 -10.18
N TYR A 316 8.92 5.04 -9.28
CA TYR A 316 10.25 4.49 -9.51
C TYR A 316 10.15 2.98 -9.70
N GLY A 317 10.54 2.48 -10.88
CA GLY A 317 10.73 1.05 -11.07
C GLY A 317 11.97 0.56 -10.31
N GLY A 318 11.96 -0.71 -9.94
CA GLY A 318 13.13 -1.34 -9.34
C GLY A 318 14.22 -1.69 -10.37
N LYS A 319 15.26 -2.37 -9.88
CA LYS A 319 16.38 -2.87 -10.68
C LYS A 319 16.05 -4.26 -11.22
N GLY A 320 16.32 -4.49 -12.50
CA GLY A 320 16.25 -5.83 -13.10
C GLY A 320 17.34 -6.77 -12.55
N GLY A 321 17.06 -8.06 -12.60
CA GLY A 321 17.98 -9.10 -12.18
C GLY A 321 19.14 -9.25 -13.15
N ASN A 322 20.33 -9.57 -12.63
CA ASN A 322 21.44 -9.94 -13.50
C ASN A 322 21.24 -11.36 -14.03
N GLY A 323 21.68 -11.61 -15.26
CA GLY A 323 21.79 -12.98 -15.75
C GLY A 323 22.85 -13.76 -14.96
N GLY A 324 22.63 -15.07 -14.82
CA GLY A 324 23.58 -15.99 -14.25
C GLY A 324 24.83 -16.12 -15.12
N ASN A 325 25.97 -16.39 -14.48
CA ASN A 325 27.22 -16.57 -15.20
C ASN A 325 27.37 -18.02 -15.70
N ALA A 326 28.00 -18.17 -16.86
CA ALA A 326 28.62 -19.43 -17.27
C ALA A 326 30.01 -19.53 -16.64
N THR A 327 30.37 -20.68 -16.07
CA THR A 327 31.74 -20.93 -15.61
C THR A 327 32.60 -21.34 -16.81
N PRO A 328 33.65 -20.57 -17.17
CA PRO A 328 34.46 -20.89 -18.34
C PRO A 328 35.22 -22.19 -18.12
N THR A 329 35.10 -23.11 -19.09
CA THR A 329 35.87 -24.35 -19.20
C THR A 329 37.36 -24.04 -19.08
N MET A 330 38.06 -24.73 -18.15
CA MET A 330 39.52 -24.67 -18.10
C MET A 330 40.08 -25.28 -19.39
N GLY A 331 40.77 -24.48 -20.20
CA GLY A 331 41.69 -24.98 -21.22
C GLY A 331 41.15 -25.17 -22.64
N ALA A 332 40.53 -24.15 -23.25
CA ALA A 332 40.59 -24.01 -24.70
C ALA A 332 41.51 -22.84 -25.05
N GLY A 333 42.80 -23.15 -25.26
CA GLY A 333 43.67 -22.26 -26.02
C GLY A 333 43.13 -22.14 -27.43
N GLY A 334 42.52 -20.99 -27.76
CA GLY A 334 42.00 -20.74 -29.10
C GLY A 334 40.89 -19.70 -29.14
N GLY A 335 41.30 -18.42 -29.21
CA GLY A 335 40.53 -17.33 -29.82
C GLY A 335 39.02 -17.24 -29.55
N GLY A 336 38.61 -16.65 -28.42
CA GLY A 336 37.23 -16.25 -28.20
C GLY A 336 37.18 -15.04 -27.27
N GLY A 337 36.94 -13.85 -27.83
CA GLY A 337 37.15 -12.58 -27.15
C GLY A 337 36.37 -12.45 -25.84
N ARG A 338 37.08 -12.03 -24.79
CA ARG A 338 36.49 -11.28 -23.67
C ARG A 338 35.73 -10.07 -24.23
N ARG A 339 34.45 -10.21 -24.55
CA ARG A 339 33.56 -9.06 -24.51
C ARG A 339 33.25 -8.80 -23.04
N ARG A 340 34.13 -8.01 -22.42
CA ARG A 340 33.70 -7.09 -21.37
C ARG A 340 32.49 -6.36 -21.94
N ILE A 341 31.28 -6.74 -21.56
CA ILE A 341 30.16 -5.82 -21.65
C ILE A 341 30.47 -4.76 -20.59
N SER A 342 31.21 -3.75 -21.01
CA SER A 342 31.25 -2.45 -20.37
C SER A 342 29.87 -1.82 -20.57
N CYS A 343 28.87 -2.31 -19.85
CA CYS A 343 27.73 -1.48 -19.50
C CYS A 343 28.28 -0.45 -18.51
N CYS A 344 28.62 0.76 -18.99
CA CYS A 344 28.36 2.03 -18.30
C CYS A 344 29.12 3.26 -18.85
N TRP A 345 29.99 3.18 -19.88
CA TRP A 345 30.75 4.39 -20.29
C TRP A 345 30.55 4.89 -21.73
N ASN A 346 29.88 4.14 -22.61
CA ASN A 346 29.75 4.52 -24.03
C ASN A 346 28.39 5.08 -24.47
N TRP A 347 27.36 5.07 -23.61
CA TRP A 347 26.07 5.66 -23.97
C TRP A 347 26.09 7.19 -23.90
N TRP A 348 26.85 7.77 -22.97
CA TRP A 348 26.99 9.23 -22.83
C TRP A 348 27.76 9.90 -23.99
N ARG A 349 28.69 9.19 -24.65
CA ARG A 349 29.43 9.74 -25.81
C ARG A 349 28.66 9.62 -27.14
N ARG A 350 27.70 8.71 -27.26
CA ARG A 350 26.88 8.56 -28.48
C ARG A 350 25.76 9.59 -28.57
N CYS A 351 25.21 10.05 -27.44
CA CYS A 351 24.21 11.12 -27.42
C CYS A 351 24.82 12.52 -27.67
N ARG A 352 26.10 12.76 -27.31
CA ARG A 352 26.76 14.06 -27.55
C ARG A 352 27.18 14.32 -29.01
N ARG A 353 27.27 13.28 -29.86
CA ARG A 353 27.67 13.42 -31.28
C ARG A 353 26.52 13.47 -32.28
N ARG A 354 25.27 13.22 -31.87
CA ARG A 354 24.08 13.36 -32.73
C ARG A 354 23.35 14.70 -32.59
N ARG A 355 23.79 15.59 -31.68
CA ARG A 355 23.18 16.92 -31.48
C ARG A 355 23.89 18.07 -32.24
N TRP A 356 24.70 17.77 -33.26
CA TRP A 356 25.48 18.78 -34.01
C TRP A 356 25.31 18.72 -35.54
N ARG A 357 24.26 18.07 -36.04
CA ARG A 357 23.89 18.13 -37.47
C ARG A 357 22.38 18.15 -37.60
N TYR A 358 21.76 19.25 -37.22
CA TYR A 358 20.50 19.83 -37.74
C TYR A 358 20.19 21.07 -36.89
N CYS A 359 21.03 22.10 -37.02
CA CYS A 359 20.74 23.45 -36.55
C CYS A 359 21.65 24.42 -37.32
N ARG A 360 21.36 24.62 -38.60
CA ARG A 360 21.73 25.83 -39.33
C ARG A 360 20.63 26.16 -40.35
N ARG A 361 20.15 27.41 -40.27
CA ARG A 361 19.03 28.05 -40.97
C ARG A 361 17.68 27.52 -40.48
N TRP A 362 16.80 28.32 -39.89
CA TRP A 362 16.38 29.65 -40.34
C TRP A 362 16.41 30.72 -39.25
N TRP A 363 16.63 31.96 -39.70
CA TRP A 363 16.59 33.21 -38.95
C TRP A 363 15.15 33.66 -38.68
N TRP A 364 14.99 34.37 -37.56
CA TRP A 364 14.16 35.55 -37.27
C TRP A 364 12.99 35.89 -38.22
N ILE A 365 11.83 36.17 -37.64
CA ILE A 365 11.08 37.44 -37.78
C ILE A 365 10.16 37.59 -36.55
N LEU A 366 10.25 38.78 -35.95
CA LEU A 366 9.37 39.52 -35.03
C LEU A 366 8.36 38.77 -34.15
#